data_AF-A0A925BIZ7-F1
#
_entry.id   AF-A0A925BIZ7-F1
#
_cell.length_a   1.000
_cell.length_b   1.000
_cell.length_c   1.000
_cell.angle_alpha   90.00
_cell.angle_beta   90.00
_cell.angle_gamma   90.00
#
_symmetry.space_group_name_H-M   'P 1'
#
loop_
_entity.id
_entity.type
_entity.pdbx_description
1 polymer ?
#
loop_
_entity_poly.entity_id
_entity_poly.type
_entity_poly.pdbx_seq_one_letter_code
_entity_poly.pdbx_strand_id
1 'polypeptide(L)' 'MRHHLGILLQIIALAWLPLLIVYQLNFGFQLLVMPICTVIGMVVFWIGTRLRES' A
#
# COMPACT_ATOMS: atom_id res chain seq x y z
N MET A 1 5.96 14.58 -14.87
CA MET A 1 4.88 14.54 -13.86
C MET A 1 4.46 13.12 -13.47
N ARG A 2 4.25 12.20 -14.43
CA ARG A 2 3.89 10.79 -14.14
C ARG A 2 4.88 10.08 -13.22
N HIS A 3 6.18 10.36 -13.39
CA HIS A 3 7.24 9.87 -12.50
C HIS A 3 7.05 10.28 -11.02
N HIS A 4 6.74 11.55 -10.75
CA HIS A 4 6.49 12.02 -9.38
C HIS A 4 5.21 11.43 -8.79
N LEU A 5 4.18 11.21 -9.60
CA LEU A 5 2.97 10.50 -9.19
C LEU A 5 3.26 9.03 -8.83
N GLY A 6 4.08 8.35 -9.62
CA GLY A 6 4.53 6.98 -9.33
C GLY A 6 5.30 6.88 -8.01
N ILE A 7 6.20 7.83 -7.75
CA ILE A 7 6.92 7.92 -6.47
C ILE A 7 5.96 8.16 -5.30
N LEU A 8 4.99 9.07 -5.44
CA LEU A 8 3.98 9.33 -4.41
C LEU A 8 3.16 8.07 -4.08
N LEU A 9 2.71 7.35 -5.09
CA LEU A 9 1.99 6.08 -4.94
C LEU A 9 2.83 5.01 -4.21
N GLN A 10 4.13 4.92 -4.54
CA GLN A 10 5.04 4.01 -3.85
C GLN A 10 5.24 4.40 -2.37
N ILE A 11 5.35 5.70 -2.06
CA ILE A 11 5.45 6.19 -0.68
C ILE A 11 4.18 5.86 0.10
N ILE A 12 3.00 6.07 -0.50
CA ILE A 12 1.71 5.73 0.13
C ILE A 12 1.65 4.23 0.42
N ALA A 13 2.03 3.38 -0.53
CA ALA A 13 2.04 1.93 -0.33
C ALA A 13 3.02 1.48 0.77
N LEU A 14 4.20 2.11 0.85
CA LEU A 14 5.18 1.87 1.90
C LEU A 14 4.71 2.35 3.28
N ALA A 15 4.03 3.49 3.36
CA ALA A 15 3.46 4.02 4.59
C ALA A 15 2.22 3.23 5.06
N TRP A 16 1.50 2.59 4.12
CA TRP A 16 0.32 1.78 4.40
C TRP A 16 0.63 0.54 5.24
N LEU A 17 1.76 -0.13 4.97
CA LEU A 17 2.20 -1.33 5.70
C LEU A 17 2.36 -1.11 7.22
N PRO A 18 3.14 -0.14 7.72
CA PRO A 18 3.26 0.11 9.16
C PRO A 18 1.93 0.60 9.75
N LEU A 19 1.12 1.34 9.00
CA LEU A 19 -0.19 1.79 9.47
C LEU A 19 -1.16 0.62 9.71
N LEU A 20 -1.16 -0.38 8.83
CA LEU A 20 -1.89 -1.64 9.02
C LEU A 20 -1.41 -2.39 10.27
N ILE A 21 -0.10 -2.45 10.50
CA ILE A 21 0.46 -3.11 11.70
C ILE A 21 -0.01 -2.39 12.97
N VAL A 22 0.04 -1.06 13.00
CA VAL A 22 -0.46 -0.27 14.14
C VAL A 22 -1.95 -0.53 14.36
N TYR A 23 -2.76 -0.52 13.31
CA TYR A 23 -4.19 -0.83 13.42
C TYR A 23 -4.41 -2.25 13.95
N GLN A 24 -3.62 -3.22 13.48
CA GLN A 24 -3.68 -4.60 13.93
C GLN A 24 -3.40 -4.76 15.41
N LEU A 25 -2.39 -4.06 15.93
CA LEU A 25 -2.04 -4.12 17.34
C LEU A 25 -3.12 -3.52 18.25
N ASN A 26 -3.90 -2.55 17.76
CA ASN A 26 -4.87 -1.82 18.58
C ASN A 26 -6.30 -2.39 18.53
N PHE A 27 -6.73 -2.88 17.37
CA PHE A 27 -8.14 -3.28 17.16
C PHE A 27 -8.33 -4.77 16.93
N GLY A 28 -7.24 -5.51 16.68
CA GLY A 28 -7.30 -6.90 16.22
C GLY A 28 -7.78 -6.99 14.77
N PHE A 29 -7.15 -7.83 13.96
CA PHE A 29 -7.57 -8.04 12.57
C PHE A 29 -8.45 -9.29 12.46
N GLN A 30 -9.57 -9.17 11.75
CA GLN A 30 -10.23 -10.35 11.18
C GLN A 30 -9.31 -10.99 10.14
N LEU A 31 -9.19 -12.32 10.18
CA LEU A 31 -8.28 -13.12 9.33
C LEU A 31 -8.37 -12.80 7.83
N LEU A 32 -9.55 -12.40 7.33
CA LEU A 32 -9.76 -12.04 5.92
C LEU A 32 -9.37 -10.61 5.57
N VAL A 33 -9.39 -9.68 6.52
CA VAL A 33 -9.09 -8.26 6.26
C VAL A 33 -7.58 -8.09 6.00
N MET A 34 -6.75 -8.91 6.64
CA MET A 34 -5.29 -8.87 6.52
C MET A 34 -4.82 -9.13 5.07
N PRO A 35 -5.20 -10.25 4.40
CA PRO A 35 -4.83 -10.49 3.00
C PRO A 35 -5.45 -9.48 2.04
N ILE A 36 -6.68 -9.00 2.28
CA ILE A 36 -7.31 -7.97 1.44
C ILE A 36 -6.49 -6.69 1.45
N CYS A 37 -6.08 -6.21 2.63
CA CYS A 37 -5.25 -5.02 2.76
C CYS A 37 -3.87 -5.18 2.11
N THR A 38 -3.27 -6.38 2.19
CA THR A 38 -2.02 -6.69 1.49
C THR A 38 -2.18 -6.67 -0.03
N VAL A 39 -3.27 -7.25 -0.56
CA VAL A 39 -3.58 -7.24 -2.00
C VAL A 39 -3.79 -5.81 -2.50
N ILE A 40 -4.52 -4.98 -1.75
CA ILE A 40 -4.71 -3.56 -2.07
C ILE A 40 -3.36 -2.84 -2.12
N GLY A 41 -2.50 -3.04 -1.10
CA GLY A 41 -1.16 -2.46 -1.08
C GLY A 41 -0.31 -2.90 -2.27
N MET A 42 -0.37 -4.17 -2.66
CA MET A 42 0.33 -4.71 -3.83
C MET A 42 -0.15 -4.08 -5.14
N VAL A 43 -1.47 -3.91 -5.32
CA VAL A 43 -2.03 -3.27 -6.53
C VAL A 43 -1.62 -1.80 -6.61
N VAL A 44 -1.72 -1.06 -5.50
CA VAL A 44 -1.29 0.35 -5.44
C VAL A 44 0.19 0.48 -5.75
N PHE A 45 1.03 -0.40 -5.19
CA PHE A 45 2.46 -0.43 -5.46
C PHE A 45 2.74 -0.74 -6.94
N TRP A 46 2.05 -1.71 -7.53
CA TRP A 46 2.19 -2.06 -8.94
C TRP A 46 1.83 -0.91 -9.87
N ILE A 47 0.71 -0.23 -9.61
CA ILE A 47 0.30 0.97 -10.36
C ILE A 47 1.34 2.08 -10.23
N GLY A 48 1.85 2.33 -9.01
CA GLY A 48 2.90 3.31 -8.76
C GLY A 48 4.18 3.02 -9.55
N THR A 49 4.61 1.76 -9.60
CA THR A 49 5.77 1.32 -10.39
C THR A 49 5.54 1.54 -11.88
N ARG A 50 4.38 1.14 -12.41
CA ARG A 50 4.03 1.36 -13.81
C ARG A 50 4.00 2.85 -14.19
N LEU A 51 3.46 3.72 -13.33
CA LEU A 51 3.45 5.17 -13.56
C LEU A 51 4.84 5.80 -13.46
N ARG A 52 5.74 5.22 -12.66
CA ARG A 52 7.11 5.71 -12.51
C ARG A 52 7.98 5.36 -13.71
N GLU A 53 7.76 4.18 -14.30
CA GLU A 53 8.51 3.65 -15.44
C GLU A 53 7.97 4.11 -16.81
N SER A 54 6.74 4.65 -16.85
CA SER A 54 6.09 5.19 -18.06
C SER A 54 6.25 6.69 -18.24
#